data_AF-A0A2N2Y7H8-F1
#
_entry.id   AF-A0A2N2Y7H8-F1
#
_cell.length_a   1.000
_cell.length_b   1.000
_cell.length_c   1.000
_cell.angle_alpha   90.00
_cell.angle_beta   90.00
_cell.angle_gamma   90.00
#
_symmetry.space_group_name_H-M   'P 1'
#
loop_
_entity.id
_entity.type
_entity.pdbx_description
1 polymer ?
#
loop_
_entity_poly.entity_id
_entity_poly.type
_entity_poly.pdbx_seq_one_letter_code
_entity_poly.pdbx_strand_id
1 'polypeptide(L)'
;MQLTTQNKYNKWIIALSVLIPVAVAILFTVKIPGVERLGFLPPIYATINGLTAIILVLAVLQIKKGNKKKHEILMKTAIALSVLFLVMYIAYHMTSDSTPYRGEGSIRILYYFILISHILLSILVIPLVLITYVRALSKRFDKHKKIAKITFPIWLYVAVTGVIVYIMISPYY
;
A
#
# COMPACT_ATOMS: atom_id res chain seq x y z
N MET A 1 30.81 10.50 17.19
CA MET A 1 29.40 10.24 17.58
C MET A 1 28.90 9.01 16.84
N GLN A 2 28.93 7.82 17.46
CA GLN A 2 28.39 6.60 16.86
C GLN A 2 26.87 6.71 16.77
N LEU A 3 26.33 6.82 15.56
CA LEU A 3 24.89 6.66 15.33
C LEU A 3 24.52 5.25 15.79
N THR A 4 23.76 5.13 16.88
CA THR A 4 23.13 3.84 17.21
C THR A 4 22.36 3.35 15.98
N THR A 5 22.35 2.05 15.72
CA THR A 5 21.74 1.44 14.52
C THR A 5 20.31 1.93 14.28
N GLN A 6 19.60 2.29 15.36
CA GLN A 6 18.28 2.93 15.33
C GLN A 6 18.27 4.31 14.67
N ASN A 7 19.23 5.19 14.97
CA ASN A 7 19.33 6.52 14.35
C ASN A 7 19.58 6.43 12.84
N LYS A 8 20.33 5.41 12.40
CA LYS A 8 20.54 5.15 10.96
C LYS A 8 19.21 4.81 10.27
N TYR A 9 18.42 3.89 10.83
CA TYR A 9 17.14 3.50 10.22
C TYR A 9 16.09 4.63 10.26
N ASN A 10 16.06 5.44 11.31
CA ASN A 10 15.12 6.56 11.39
C ASN A 10 15.30 7.55 10.22
N LYS A 11 16.55 7.84 9.81
CA LYS A 11 16.83 8.68 8.64
C LYS A 11 16.25 8.07 7.36
N TRP A 12 16.43 6.76 7.15
CA TRP A 12 15.89 6.06 5.99
C TRP A 12 14.37 5.96 5.99
N ILE A 13 13.74 5.75 7.15
CA ILE A 13 12.28 5.77 7.28
C ILE A 13 11.75 7.13 6.82
N ILE A 14 12.28 8.23 7.39
CA ILE A 14 11.84 9.58 7.04
C ILE A 14 12.06 9.84 5.55
N ALA A 15 13.25 9.53 5.03
CA ALA A 15 13.57 9.72 3.62
C ALA A 15 12.60 8.96 2.71
N LEU A 16 12.38 7.67 2.93
CA LEU A 16 11.47 6.86 2.09
C LEU A 16 10.01 7.26 2.25
N SER A 17 9.56 7.63 3.45
CA SER A 17 8.18 8.06 3.70
C SER A 17 7.82 9.38 3.03
N VAL A 18 8.82 10.22 2.72
CA VAL A 18 8.63 11.46 1.94
C VAL A 18 8.89 11.21 0.46
N LEU A 19 9.99 10.54 0.13
CA LEU A 19 10.43 10.34 -1.24
C LEU A 19 9.44 9.52 -2.06
N ILE A 20 8.85 8.45 -1.50
CA ILE A 20 7.92 7.61 -2.25
C ILE A 20 6.66 8.39 -2.67
N PRO A 21 5.89 9.05 -1.75
CA PRO A 21 4.75 9.85 -2.17
C PRO A 21 5.10 10.99 -3.12
N VAL A 22 6.23 11.68 -2.91
CA VAL A 22 6.67 12.77 -3.78
C VAL A 22 7.00 12.24 -5.18
N ALA A 23 7.75 11.13 -5.28
CA ALA A 23 8.06 10.52 -6.56
C ALA A 23 6.79 10.07 -7.30
N VAL A 24 5.83 9.46 -6.61
CA VAL A 24 4.53 9.09 -7.20
C VAL A 24 3.79 10.32 -7.74
N ALA A 25 3.72 11.39 -6.95
CA ALA A 25 3.05 12.63 -7.36
C ALA A 25 3.72 13.26 -8.60
N ILE A 26 5.06 13.27 -8.66
CA ILE A 26 5.80 13.75 -9.84
C ILE A 26 5.52 12.85 -11.05
N LEU A 27 5.60 11.53 -10.89
CA LEU A 27 5.41 10.59 -12.00
C LEU A 27 4.01 10.67 -12.61
N PHE A 28 3.00 11.08 -11.84
CA PHE A 28 1.65 11.35 -12.37
C PHE A 28 1.56 12.54 -13.32
N THR A 29 2.55 13.44 -13.28
CA THR A 29 2.65 14.56 -14.23
C THR A 29 3.37 14.18 -15.53
N VAL A 30 4.00 13.00 -15.58
CA VAL A 30 4.81 12.54 -16.71
C VAL A 30 4.02 11.52 -17.53
N LYS A 31 3.90 11.75 -18.84
CA LYS A 31 3.34 10.79 -19.80
C LYS A 31 4.46 10.20 -20.65
N ILE A 32 4.38 8.89 -20.93
CA ILE A 32 5.33 8.21 -21.81
C ILE A 32 4.78 8.28 -23.25
N PRO A 33 5.39 9.07 -24.14
CA PRO A 33 4.90 9.17 -25.52
C PRO A 33 5.16 7.87 -26.29
N GLY A 34 4.23 7.51 -27.19
CA GLY A 34 4.40 6.38 -28.10
C GLY A 34 4.21 4.99 -27.46
N VAL A 35 3.74 4.90 -26.21
CA VAL A 35 3.40 3.64 -25.55
C VAL A 35 1.89 3.49 -25.46
N GLU A 36 1.37 2.32 -25.87
CA GLU A 36 -0.05 2.02 -25.74
C GLU A 36 -0.51 2.01 -24.27
N ARG A 37 -1.78 2.36 -24.07
CA ARG A 37 -2.41 2.36 -22.76
C ARG A 37 -2.34 0.96 -22.13
N LEU A 38 -1.70 0.83 -20.97
CA LEU A 38 -1.62 -0.43 -20.23
C LEU A 38 -2.93 -0.77 -19.48
N GLY A 39 -4.06 -0.75 -20.18
CA GLY A 39 -5.42 -0.92 -19.63
C GLY A 39 -5.71 -2.28 -18.99
N PHE A 40 -4.82 -3.26 -19.16
CA PHE A 40 -4.90 -4.57 -18.50
C PHE A 40 -4.33 -4.56 -17.06
N LEU A 41 -3.60 -3.52 -16.65
CA LEU A 41 -3.00 -3.43 -15.32
C LEU A 41 -4.00 -3.21 -14.17
N PRO A 42 -5.07 -2.41 -14.31
CA PRO A 42 -6.05 -2.20 -13.24
C PRO A 42 -6.61 -3.45 -12.55
N PRO A 43 -7.14 -4.45 -13.26
CA PRO A 43 -7.57 -5.69 -12.62
C PRO A 43 -6.43 -6.38 -11.87
N ILE A 44 -5.22 -6.42 -12.45
CA ILE A 44 -4.07 -7.11 -11.87
C ILE A 44 -3.66 -6.46 -10.55
N TYR A 45 -3.43 -5.15 -10.52
CA TYR A 45 -3.02 -4.46 -9.30
C TYR A 45 -4.13 -4.46 -8.24
N ALA A 46 -5.40 -4.46 -8.65
CA ALA A 46 -6.52 -4.64 -7.73
C ALA A 46 -6.51 -6.05 -7.11
N THR A 47 -6.30 -7.10 -7.91
CA THR A 47 -6.14 -8.47 -7.41
C THR A 47 -4.96 -8.59 -6.45
N ILE A 48 -3.82 -7.95 -6.73
CA ILE A 48 -2.67 -7.93 -5.81
C ILE A 48 -3.05 -7.31 -4.46
N ASN A 49 -3.84 -6.24 -4.44
CA ASN A 49 -4.36 -5.68 -3.19
C ASN A 49 -5.26 -6.67 -2.44
N GLY A 50 -6.14 -7.38 -3.14
CA GLY A 50 -6.96 -8.43 -2.55
C GLY A 50 -6.13 -9.58 -1.95
N LEU A 51 -5.11 -10.05 -2.67
CA LEU A 51 -4.15 -11.05 -2.16
C LEU A 51 -3.39 -10.53 -0.94
N THR A 52 -2.99 -9.26 -0.95
CA THR A 52 -2.33 -8.62 0.18
C THR A 52 -3.24 -8.61 1.41
N ALA A 53 -4.52 -8.28 1.26
CA ALA A 53 -5.49 -8.32 2.36
C ALA A 53 -5.60 -9.72 2.98
N ILE A 54 -5.69 -10.77 2.15
CA ILE A 54 -5.72 -12.17 2.60
C ILE A 54 -4.43 -12.52 3.37
N ILE A 55 -3.28 -12.18 2.80
CA ILE A 55 -1.97 -12.44 3.41
C ILE A 55 -1.84 -11.74 4.77
N LEU A 56 -2.31 -10.49 4.90
CA LEU A 56 -2.28 -9.75 6.16
C LEU A 56 -3.10 -10.45 7.25
N VAL A 57 -4.31 -10.91 6.91
CA VAL A 57 -5.16 -11.68 7.84
C VAL A 57 -4.46 -12.98 8.23
N LEU A 58 -3.95 -13.74 7.27
CA LEU A 58 -3.19 -14.96 7.55
C LEU A 58 -1.96 -14.70 8.42
N ALA A 59 -1.24 -13.60 8.20
CA ALA A 59 -0.06 -13.22 8.98
C ALA A 59 -0.41 -12.98 10.45
N VAL A 60 -1.55 -12.32 10.72
CA VAL A 60 -2.05 -12.10 12.08
C VAL A 60 -2.49 -13.40 12.73
N LEU A 61 -3.16 -14.29 11.99
CA LEU A 61 -3.52 -15.61 12.50
C LEU A 61 -2.29 -16.45 12.86
N GLN A 62 -1.24 -16.43 12.02
CA GLN A 62 0.00 -17.15 12.29
C GLN A 62 0.74 -16.63 13.52
N ILE A 63 0.85 -15.30 13.71
CA ILE A 63 1.52 -14.75 14.90
C ILE A 63 0.73 -15.00 16.18
N LYS A 64 -0.61 -15.00 16.12
CA LYS A 64 -1.46 -15.40 17.26
C LYS A 64 -1.25 -16.85 17.67
N LYS A 65 -0.93 -17.73 16.72
CA LYS A 65 -0.55 -19.14 16.96
C LYS A 65 0.92 -19.30 17.41
N GLY A 66 1.68 -18.22 17.57
CA GLY A 66 3.11 -18.27 17.93
C GLY A 66 4.06 -18.55 16.75
N ASN A 67 3.55 -18.72 15.53
CA ASN A 67 4.33 -19.08 14.35
C ASN A 67 5.10 -17.87 13.77
N LYS A 68 6.14 -17.39 14.47
CA LYS A 68 6.93 -16.20 14.10
C LYS A 68 7.53 -16.29 12.69
N LYS A 69 8.10 -17.44 12.32
CA LYS A 69 8.71 -17.65 10.99
C LYS A 69 7.68 -17.51 9.85
N LYS A 70 6.49 -18.11 10.01
CA LYS A 70 5.40 -17.99 9.02
C LYS A 70 4.89 -16.55 8.93
N HIS A 71 4.71 -15.88 10.07
CA HIS A 71 4.36 -14.47 10.10
C HIS A 71 5.37 -13.62 9.34
N GLU A 72 6.67 -13.79 9.58
CA GLU A 72 7.72 -13.04 8.91
C GLU A 72 7.69 -13.24 7.38
N ILE A 73 7.56 -14.48 6.91
CA ILE A 73 7.45 -14.80 5.48
C ILE A 73 6.24 -14.08 4.88
N LEU A 74 5.05 -14.21 5.50
CA LEU A 74 3.83 -13.56 5.03
C LEU A 74 3.96 -12.03 4.99
N MET A 75 4.59 -11.42 6.00
CA MET A 75 4.83 -9.98 6.02
C MET A 75 5.77 -9.53 4.90
N LYS A 76 6.85 -10.28 4.64
CA LYS A 76 7.76 -10.02 3.51
C LYS A 76 7.03 -10.14 2.18
N THR A 77 6.18 -11.15 2.01
CA THR A 77 5.33 -11.32 0.82
C THR A 77 4.38 -10.13 0.65
N ALA A 78 3.69 -9.69 1.72
CA ALA A 78 2.79 -8.54 1.66
C ALA A 78 3.50 -7.24 1.24
N ILE A 79 4.72 -7.01 1.74
CA ILE A 79 5.55 -5.86 1.33
C ILE A 79 5.92 -5.99 -0.17
N ALA A 80 6.36 -7.16 -0.61
CA ALA A 80 6.72 -7.38 -2.02
C ALA A 80 5.52 -7.16 -2.97
N LEU A 81 4.34 -7.66 -2.60
CA LEU A 81 3.10 -7.41 -3.33
C LEU A 81 2.73 -5.93 -3.35
N SER A 82 2.90 -5.21 -2.24
CA SER A 82 2.61 -3.76 -2.18
C SER A 82 3.56 -2.94 -3.07
N VAL A 83 4.83 -3.34 -3.16
CA VAL A 83 5.79 -2.73 -4.09
C VAL A 83 5.42 -3.03 -5.54
N LEU A 84 5.07 -4.28 -5.86
CA LEU A 84 4.65 -4.69 -7.20
C LEU A 84 3.36 -3.95 -7.63
N PHE A 85 2.40 -3.82 -6.72
CA PHE A 85 1.21 -2.98 -6.88
C PHE A 85 1.61 -1.55 -7.27
N LEU A 86 2.49 -0.91 -6.50
CA LEU A 86 2.87 0.48 -6.72
C LEU A 86 3.52 0.68 -8.10
N VAL A 87 4.42 -0.24 -8.50
CA VAL A 87 5.08 -0.18 -9.81
C VAL A 87 4.06 -0.25 -10.94
N MET A 88 3.12 -1.21 -10.89
CA MET A 88 2.08 -1.32 -11.92
C MET A 88 1.12 -0.13 -11.92
N TYR A 89 0.78 0.38 -10.74
CA TYR A 89 -0.10 1.53 -10.58
C TYR A 89 0.51 2.80 -11.20
N ILE A 90 1.81 3.04 -10.97
CA ILE A 90 2.57 4.12 -11.61
C ILE A 90 2.62 3.90 -13.13
N ALA A 91 2.99 2.70 -13.58
CA ALA A 91 3.10 2.39 -15.01
C ALA A 91 1.78 2.68 -15.75
N TYR A 92 0.63 2.25 -15.19
CA TYR A 92 -0.68 2.55 -15.74
C TYR A 92 -0.96 4.06 -15.86
N HIS A 93 -0.68 4.85 -14.83
CA HIS A 93 -0.97 6.30 -14.83
C HIS A 93 -0.02 7.12 -15.71
N MET A 94 1.18 6.61 -15.97
CA MET A 94 2.12 7.20 -16.92
C MET A 94 1.74 6.94 -18.39
N THR A 95 0.91 5.94 -18.66
CA THR A 95 0.44 5.58 -20.02
C THR A 95 -1.05 5.84 -20.26
N SER A 96 -1.78 6.32 -19.24
CA SER A 96 -3.25 6.45 -19.28
C SER A 96 -3.70 7.75 -18.63
N ASP A 97 -4.76 8.35 -19.14
CA ASP A 97 -5.46 9.40 -18.41
C ASP A 97 -6.31 8.82 -17.28
N SER A 98 -6.61 9.67 -16.29
CA SER A 98 -7.46 9.27 -15.17
C SER A 98 -8.88 8.98 -15.66
N THR A 99 -9.39 7.79 -15.34
CA THR A 99 -10.78 7.43 -15.61
C THR A 99 -11.72 8.25 -14.69
N PRO A 100 -12.63 9.08 -15.22
CA PRO A 100 -13.59 9.79 -14.39
C PRO A 100 -14.68 8.83 -13.92
N TYR A 101 -15.01 8.87 -12.62
CA TYR A 101 -16.15 8.12 -12.10
C TYR A 101 -17.48 8.77 -12.52
N ARG A 102 -18.30 8.07 -13.30
CA ARG A 102 -19.56 8.57 -13.88
C ARG A 102 -20.83 8.11 -13.16
N GLY A 103 -20.72 7.53 -11.97
CA GLY A 103 -21.89 7.19 -11.15
C GLY A 103 -22.60 8.43 -10.61
N GLU A 104 -23.92 8.35 -10.38
CA GLU A 104 -24.78 9.47 -9.97
C GLU A 104 -25.44 9.25 -8.60
N GLY A 105 -25.84 10.34 -7.93
CA GLY A 105 -26.49 10.27 -6.63
C GLY A 105 -25.60 9.72 -5.50
N SER A 106 -26.18 8.98 -4.56
CA SER A 106 -25.50 8.54 -3.33
C SER A 106 -24.29 7.63 -3.58
N ILE A 107 -24.26 6.86 -4.67
CA ILE A 107 -23.13 5.97 -4.97
C ILE A 107 -21.87 6.76 -5.33
N ARG A 108 -22.02 7.96 -5.92
CA ARG A 108 -20.91 8.87 -6.21
C ARG A 108 -20.25 9.37 -4.92
N ILE A 109 -21.07 9.77 -3.95
CA ILE A 109 -20.59 10.23 -2.64
C ILE A 109 -19.83 9.11 -1.95
N LEU A 110 -20.39 7.90 -1.93
CA LEU A 110 -19.74 6.72 -1.36
C LEU A 110 -18.39 6.43 -2.06
N TYR A 111 -18.36 6.45 -3.39
CA TYR A 111 -17.13 6.23 -4.16
C TYR A 111 -16.03 7.22 -3.76
N TYR A 112 -16.31 8.52 -3.78
CA TYR A 112 -15.31 9.53 -3.45
C TYR A 112 -14.91 9.50 -1.97
N PHE A 113 -15.83 9.17 -1.07
CA PHE A 113 -15.49 8.96 0.34
C PHE A 113 -14.47 7.82 0.50
N ILE A 114 -14.71 6.66 -0.12
CA ILE A 114 -13.79 5.52 -0.08
C ILE A 114 -12.47 5.85 -0.78
N LEU A 115 -12.52 6.48 -1.96
CA LEU A 115 -11.33 6.83 -2.73
C LEU A 115 -10.42 7.80 -1.96
N ILE A 116 -10.98 8.88 -1.42
CA ILE A 116 -10.19 9.91 -0.71
C ILE A 116 -9.59 9.31 0.56
N SER A 117 -10.39 8.59 1.36
CA SER A 117 -9.89 7.93 2.57
C SER A 117 -8.84 6.87 2.26
N HIS A 118 -9.02 6.08 1.19
CA HIS A 118 -8.02 5.13 0.71
C HIS A 118 -6.69 5.81 0.37
N ILE A 119 -6.70 6.90 -0.40
CA ILE A 119 -5.48 7.63 -0.80
C ILE A 119 -4.75 8.19 0.43
N LEU A 120 -5.48 8.89 1.32
CA LEU A 120 -4.88 9.49 2.52
C LEU A 120 -4.28 8.43 3.44
N LEU A 121 -5.00 7.32 3.66
CA LEU A 121 -4.50 6.23 4.48
C LEU A 121 -3.35 5.48 3.79
N SER A 122 -3.32 5.37 2.47
CA SER A 122 -2.20 4.76 1.73
C SER A 122 -0.88 5.50 1.95
N ILE A 123 -0.92 6.84 1.93
CA ILE A 123 0.25 7.67 2.26
C ILE A 123 0.72 7.40 3.69
N LEU A 124 -0.22 7.30 4.65
CA LEU A 124 0.08 7.03 6.05
C LEU A 124 0.60 5.60 6.28
N VAL A 125 0.18 4.61 5.49
CA VAL A 125 0.64 3.22 5.61
C VAL A 125 2.14 3.11 5.39
N ILE A 126 2.74 3.89 4.49
CA ILE A 126 4.18 3.82 4.17
C ILE A 126 5.07 3.97 5.42
N PRO A 127 5.02 5.09 6.18
CA PRO A 127 5.81 5.22 7.41
C PRO A 127 5.45 4.16 8.44
N LEU A 128 4.18 3.81 8.58
CA LEU A 128 3.73 2.81 9.55
C LEU A 128 4.34 1.43 9.28
N VAL A 129 4.35 0.98 8.04
CA VAL A 129 4.94 -0.30 7.62
C VAL A 129 6.44 -0.28 7.79
N LEU A 130 7.12 0.79 7.35
CA LEU A 130 8.57 0.93 7.50
C LEU A 130 9.01 0.91 8.97
N ILE A 131 8.35 1.67 9.84
CA ILE A 131 8.64 1.67 11.29
C ILE A 131 8.39 0.28 11.89
N THR A 132 7.28 -0.36 11.54
CA THR A 132 6.92 -1.69 12.05
C THR A 132 7.93 -2.75 11.63
N TYR A 133 8.40 -2.68 10.38
CA TYR A 133 9.39 -3.59 9.81
C TYR A 133 10.78 -3.38 10.43
N VAL A 134 11.25 -2.12 10.54
CA VAL A 134 12.53 -1.80 11.18
C VAL A 134 12.56 -2.25 12.65
N ARG A 135 11.44 -2.16 13.37
CA ARG A 135 11.35 -2.67 14.75
C ARG A 135 11.49 -4.20 14.81
N ALA A 136 10.98 -4.92 13.82
CA ALA A 136 11.19 -6.37 13.69
C ALA A 136 12.67 -6.69 13.39
N LEU A 137 13.29 -6.00 12.43
CA LEU A 137 14.73 -6.15 12.12
C LEU A 137 15.63 -5.86 13.32
N SER A 138 15.26 -4.86 14.12
CA SER A 138 15.99 -4.47 15.33
C SER A 138 15.71 -5.38 16.53
N LYS A 139 14.97 -6.49 16.35
CA LYS A 139 14.53 -7.42 17.40
C LYS A 139 13.75 -6.75 18.56
N ARG A 140 13.15 -5.58 18.32
CA ARG A 140 12.37 -4.81 19.30
C ARG A 140 10.89 -5.23 19.26
N PHE A 141 10.62 -6.49 19.55
CA PHE A 141 9.30 -7.11 19.34
C PHE A 141 8.18 -6.47 20.16
N ASP A 142 8.46 -5.98 21.38
CA ASP A 142 7.44 -5.27 22.18
C ASP A 142 6.98 -3.97 21.50
N LYS A 143 7.94 -3.20 20.97
CA LYS A 143 7.66 -1.97 20.22
C LYS A 143 7.03 -2.27 18.86
N HIS A 144 7.43 -3.36 18.20
CA HIS A 144 6.79 -3.84 16.97
C HIS A 144 5.31 -4.17 17.22
N LYS A 145 5.01 -4.97 18.26
CA LYS A 145 3.63 -5.36 18.59
C LYS A 145 2.74 -4.15 18.88
N LYS A 146 3.25 -3.13 19.59
CA LYS A 146 2.49 -1.90 19.89
C LYS A 146 2.07 -1.16 18.62
N ILE A 147 2.99 -0.94 17.67
CA ILE A 147 2.65 -0.22 16.42
C ILE A 147 1.89 -1.12 15.44
N ALA A 148 2.17 -2.42 15.39
CA ALA A 148 1.50 -3.35 14.50
C ALA A 148 -0.02 -3.40 14.75
N LYS A 149 -0.49 -3.16 15.98
CA LYS A 149 -1.92 -3.03 16.29
C LYS A 149 -2.60 -1.83 15.61
N ILE A 150 -1.84 -0.81 15.21
CA ILE A 150 -2.30 0.37 14.47
C ILE A 150 -2.06 0.16 12.97
N THR A 151 -0.86 -0.31 12.60
CA THR A 151 -0.48 -0.54 11.20
C THR A 151 -1.38 -1.58 10.52
N PHE A 152 -1.68 -2.69 11.20
CA PHE A 152 -2.49 -3.77 10.63
C PHE A 152 -3.87 -3.33 10.15
N PRO A 153 -4.75 -2.72 10.98
CA PRO A 153 -6.08 -2.34 10.52
C PRO A 153 -6.05 -1.30 9.40
N ILE A 154 -5.12 -0.34 9.45
CA ILE A 154 -4.99 0.68 8.39
C ILE A 154 -4.52 0.04 7.09
N TRP A 155 -3.51 -0.83 7.13
CA TRP A 155 -3.01 -1.50 5.93
C TRP A 155 -4.05 -2.46 5.34
N LEU A 156 -4.77 -3.20 6.20
CA LEU A 156 -5.87 -4.06 5.76
C LEU A 156 -7.00 -3.24 5.11
N TYR A 157 -7.38 -2.10 5.71
CA TYR A 157 -8.36 -1.19 5.15
C TYR A 157 -7.94 -0.73 3.74
N VAL A 158 -6.71 -0.26 3.58
CA VAL A 158 -6.17 0.17 2.28
C VAL A 158 -6.20 -0.96 1.26
N ALA A 159 -5.72 -2.15 1.62
CA ALA A 159 -5.71 -3.30 0.72
C ALA A 159 -7.12 -3.71 0.27
N VAL A 160 -8.11 -3.73 1.18
CA VAL A 160 -9.50 -4.06 0.86
C VAL A 160 -10.15 -2.95 0.03
N THR A 161 -10.01 -1.70 0.43
CA THR A 161 -10.63 -0.57 -0.27
C THR A 161 -10.04 -0.36 -1.66
N GLY A 162 -8.78 -0.71 -1.91
CA GLY A 162 -8.21 -0.70 -3.25
C GLY A 162 -8.95 -1.62 -4.23
N VAL A 163 -9.40 -2.79 -3.76
CA VAL A 163 -10.26 -3.70 -4.54
C VAL A 163 -11.64 -3.08 -4.77
N ILE A 164 -12.24 -2.51 -3.71
CA ILE A 164 -13.57 -1.89 -3.79
C ILE A 164 -13.57 -0.73 -4.78
N VAL A 165 -12.59 0.17 -4.69
CA VAL A 165 -12.44 1.30 -5.62
C VAL A 165 -12.34 0.81 -7.05
N TYR A 166 -11.55 -0.25 -7.30
CA TYR A 166 -11.46 -0.86 -8.62
C TYR A 166 -12.81 -1.42 -9.10
N ILE A 167 -13.51 -2.21 -8.28
CA ILE A 167 -14.82 -2.77 -8.64
C ILE A 167 -15.80 -1.65 -8.98
N MET A 168 -15.86 -0.61 -8.16
CA MET A 168 -16.77 0.52 -8.37
C MET A 168 -16.46 1.29 -9.65
N ILE A 169 -15.18 1.57 -9.93
CA ILE A 169 -14.79 2.32 -11.14
C ILE A 169 -14.78 1.44 -12.40
N SER A 170 -14.75 0.12 -12.26
CA SER A 170 -14.54 -0.81 -13.37
C SER A 170 -15.51 -0.68 -14.56
N PRO A 171 -16.81 -0.36 -14.37
CA PRO A 171 -17.73 -0.18 -15.49
C PRO A 171 -17.43 1.06 -16.36
N TYR A 172 -16.51 1.93 -15.92
CA TYR A 172 -16.17 3.17 -16.61
C TYR A 172 -14.80 3.13 -17.31
N TYR A 173 -14.10 1.98 -17.32
CA TYR A 173 -12.79 1.81 -17.96
C TYR A 173 -12.83 1.82 -19.49
#